data_AF-A0A0B1T5N7-F1
#
_entry.id   AF-A0A0B1T5N7-F1
#
_cell.length_a   1.000
_cell.length_b   1.000
_cell.length_c   1.000
_cell.angle_alpha   90.00
_cell.angle_beta   90.00
_cell.angle_gamma   90.00
#
_symmetry.space_group_name_H-M   'P 1'
#
loop_
_entity.id
_entity.type
_entity.pdbx_description
1 polymer ?
#
loop_
_entity_poly.entity_id
_entity_poly.type
_entity_poly.pdbx_seq_one_letter_code
_entity_poly.pdbx_strand_id
1 'polypeptide(L)'
;MFSIIYSIFGIPLILLTTANFGKFVSKEFWYLMFLCKLVSPGLCSLWDPQNKHGTLQPVARTKLSSDANMPLPVILFLFACTFYFCSQFIHHTGVRHSVDDVYFSFISFTTVGFGDKVPVTDTLAKLCFTLLYLAWGIMLTTALFSVLNKYLRKVNSLYILAHCQAGLSNVLLRDPLSG
;
A
#
# COMPACT_ATOMS: atom_id res chain seq x y z
N MET A 1 -17.68 -11.86 26.75
CA MET A 1 -18.85 -11.66 25.87
C MET A 1 -18.83 -10.32 25.13
N PHE A 2 -18.59 -9.19 25.81
CA PHE A 2 -18.55 -7.85 25.17
C PHE A 2 -17.54 -7.71 24.01
N SER A 3 -16.29 -8.17 24.17
CA SER A 3 -15.27 -8.10 23.12
C SER A 3 -15.63 -8.89 21.85
N ILE A 4 -16.31 -10.04 22.01
CA ILE A 4 -16.73 -10.87 20.87
C ILE A 4 -17.75 -10.11 20.01
N ILE A 5 -18.75 -9.51 20.65
CA ILE A 5 -19.77 -8.70 19.96
C ILE A 5 -19.11 -7.50 19.28
N TYR A 6 -18.20 -6.81 19.99
CA TYR A 6 -17.48 -5.67 19.43
C TYR A 6 -16.66 -6.04 18.19
N SER A 7 -15.96 -7.17 18.18
CA SER A 7 -15.19 -7.61 17.00
C SER A 7 -16.07 -8.05 15.84
N ILE A 8 -17.22 -8.68 16.10
CA ILE A 8 -18.17 -9.11 15.05
C ILE A 8 -18.68 -7.90 14.25
N PHE A 9 -19.01 -6.80 14.92
CA PHE A 9 -19.46 -5.58 14.23
C PHE A 9 -18.31 -4.67 13.81
N GLY A 10 -17.23 -4.63 14.60
CA GLY A 10 -16.10 -3.73 14.40
C GLY A 10 -15.22 -4.10 13.21
N ILE A 11 -14.90 -5.38 13.02
CA ILE A 11 -14.04 -5.81 11.90
C ILE A 11 -14.70 -5.48 10.55
N PRO A 12 -15.98 -5.82 10.29
CA PRO A 12 -16.65 -5.42 9.04
C PRO A 12 -16.72 -3.90 8.86
N LEU A 13 -16.93 -3.14 9.94
CA LEU A 13 -17.00 -1.68 9.88
C LEU A 13 -15.65 -1.05 9.52
N ILE A 14 -14.56 -1.56 10.08
CA ILE A 14 -13.18 -1.14 9.74
C ILE A 14 -12.87 -1.51 8.28
N LEU A 15 -13.27 -2.69 7.82
CA LEU A 15 -13.10 -3.10 6.42
C LEU A 15 -13.90 -2.21 5.46
N LEU A 16 -15.14 -1.87 5.80
CA LEU A 16 -15.98 -0.96 4.99
C LEU A 16 -15.37 0.45 4.93
N THR A 17 -14.93 0.95 6.07
CA THR A 17 -14.24 2.24 6.18
C THR A 17 -13.01 2.23 5.27
N THR A 18 -12.15 1.23 5.41
CA THR A 18 -10.92 1.02 4.61
C THR A 18 -11.21 0.94 3.11
N ALA A 19 -12.26 0.22 2.71
CA ALA A 19 -12.67 0.09 1.31
C ALA A 19 -13.09 1.44 0.70
N ASN A 20 -13.75 2.29 1.48
CA ASN A 20 -14.15 3.63 1.03
C ASN A 20 -12.98 4.63 1.02
N PHE A 21 -11.98 4.44 1.89
CA PHE A 21 -10.76 5.27 1.95
C PHE A 21 -9.87 5.14 0.71
N GLY A 22 -9.99 4.08 -0.09
CA GLY A 22 -9.27 3.96 -1.37
C GLY A 22 -9.52 5.14 -2.33
N LYS A 23 -10.72 5.74 -2.31
CA LYS A 23 -11.04 6.94 -3.11
C LYS A 23 -10.35 8.20 -2.59
N PHE A 24 -10.05 8.27 -1.29
CA PHE A 24 -9.28 9.37 -0.69
C PHE A 24 -7.81 9.26 -1.06
N VAL A 25 -7.22 8.06 -1.01
CA VAL A 25 -5.81 7.84 -1.39
C VAL A 25 -5.53 8.27 -2.83
N SER A 26 -6.45 8.04 -3.76
CA SER A 26 -6.30 8.52 -5.14
C SER A 26 -6.32 10.06 -5.28
N LYS A 27 -7.04 10.77 -4.40
CA LYS A 27 -7.06 12.25 -4.37
C LYS A 27 -5.80 12.81 -3.73
N GLU A 28 -5.39 12.23 -2.59
CA GLU A 28 -4.13 12.55 -1.92
C GLU A 28 -2.92 12.30 -2.83
N PHE A 29 -2.94 11.22 -3.63
CA PHE A 29 -1.92 10.95 -4.64
C PHE A 29 -1.79 12.08 -5.67
N TRP A 30 -2.92 12.57 -6.21
CA TRP A 30 -2.94 13.68 -7.16
C TRP A 30 -2.44 14.98 -6.53
N TYR A 31 -2.77 15.22 -5.25
CA TYR A 31 -2.29 16.39 -4.51
C TYR A 31 -0.78 16.32 -4.22
N LEU A 32 -0.27 15.15 -3.85
CA LEU A 32 1.17 14.96 -3.60
C LEU A 32 1.99 15.05 -4.90
N MET A 33 1.46 14.52 -6.00
CA MET A 33 2.06 14.68 -7.33
C MET A 33 2.06 16.15 -7.78
N PHE A 34 1.01 16.90 -7.45
CA PHE A 34 0.94 18.35 -7.65
C PHE A 34 1.99 19.10 -6.82
N LEU A 35 2.21 18.73 -5.56
CA LEU A 35 3.26 19.29 -4.70
C LEU A 35 4.68 18.92 -5.18
N CYS A 36 4.92 17.69 -5.63
CA CYS A 36 6.20 17.33 -6.26
C CYS A 36 6.45 18.12 -7.55
N LYS A 37 5.39 18.45 -8.31
CA LYS A 37 5.47 19.34 -9.49
C LYS A 37 5.94 20.75 -9.14
N LEU A 38 5.63 21.23 -7.93
CA LEU A 38 6.09 22.52 -7.40
C LEU A 38 7.56 22.49 -6.93
N VAL A 39 8.05 21.34 -6.46
CA VAL A 39 9.42 21.20 -5.92
C VAL A 39 10.46 20.99 -7.03
N SER A 40 10.12 20.37 -8.16
CA SER A 40 11.05 20.21 -9.29
C SER A 40 10.37 20.42 -10.65
N PRO A 41 10.46 21.61 -11.28
CA PRO A 41 9.92 21.83 -12.63
C PRO A 41 10.66 21.04 -13.73
N GLY A 42 11.82 20.45 -13.45
CA GLY A 42 12.69 19.80 -14.44
C GLY A 42 12.42 18.33 -14.78
N LEU A 43 11.63 17.60 -13.99
CA LEU A 43 11.33 16.17 -14.25
C LEU A 43 9.98 15.94 -14.98
N CYS A 44 9.44 16.99 -15.61
CA CYS A 44 8.07 17.01 -16.10
C CYS A 44 7.85 16.59 -17.56
N SER A 45 8.88 16.19 -18.32
CA SER A 45 8.70 15.85 -19.74
C SER A 45 8.40 14.37 -20.05
N LEU A 46 8.23 13.50 -19.04
CA LEU A 46 8.20 12.04 -19.26
C LEU A 46 6.94 11.31 -18.74
N TRP A 47 5.94 12.01 -18.22
CA TRP A 47 4.70 11.35 -17.82
C TRP A 47 3.49 12.25 -18.05
N ASP A 48 2.94 12.16 -19.26
CA ASP A 48 1.60 12.64 -19.60
C ASP A 48 0.68 11.41 -19.76
N PRO A 49 -0.38 11.27 -18.96
CA PRO A 49 -1.48 10.37 -19.29
C PRO A 49 -2.75 11.18 -19.57
N GLN A 50 -3.17 11.09 -20.83
CA GLN A 50 -4.46 11.54 -21.34
C GLN A 50 -5.67 10.97 -20.55
N ASN A 51 -6.34 11.87 -19.83
CA ASN A 51 -7.76 12.20 -19.86
C ASN A 51 -8.86 11.15 -20.22
N LYS A 52 -9.87 11.10 -19.33
CA LYS A 52 -11.35 10.96 -19.52
C LYS A 52 -12.07 9.59 -19.65
N HIS A 53 -13.10 9.50 -18.78
CA HIS A 53 -14.53 9.21 -19.06
C HIS A 53 -15.17 7.94 -18.46
N GLY A 54 -16.05 8.16 -17.48
CA GLY A 54 -17.33 7.51 -17.16
C GLY A 54 -17.54 6.00 -17.38
N THR A 55 -17.90 5.29 -16.30
CA THR A 55 -19.00 4.29 -16.27
C THR A 55 -19.31 3.86 -14.83
N LEU A 56 -20.60 3.91 -14.49
CA LEU A 56 -21.22 3.42 -13.26
C LEU A 56 -21.44 1.90 -13.38
N GLN A 57 -20.96 1.10 -12.42
CA GLN A 57 -21.25 -0.33 -12.29
C GLN A 57 -21.32 -0.75 -10.81
N PRO A 58 -22.16 -1.75 -10.44
CA PRO A 58 -22.46 -2.09 -9.06
C PRO A 58 -21.33 -2.89 -8.36
N VAL A 59 -21.19 -2.57 -7.07
CA VAL A 59 -20.65 -3.32 -5.92
C VAL A 59 -19.64 -4.47 -6.15
N ALA A 60 -18.40 -4.18 -5.70
CA ALA A 60 -17.42 -5.07 -5.06
C ALA A 60 -16.82 -6.23 -5.85
N ARG A 61 -15.83 -5.96 -6.72
CA ARG A 61 -14.56 -6.76 -6.88
C ARG A 61 -13.63 -6.23 -7.97
N THR A 62 -14.13 -5.47 -8.96
CA THR A 62 -13.38 -5.28 -10.22
C THR A 62 -12.56 -3.98 -10.33
N LYS A 63 -12.78 -2.97 -9.47
CA LYS A 63 -12.05 -1.69 -9.54
C LYS A 63 -10.72 -1.67 -8.74
N LEU A 64 -10.31 -2.77 -8.10
CA LEU A 64 -9.02 -2.83 -7.38
C LEU A 64 -7.81 -2.98 -8.34
N SER A 65 -8.03 -3.34 -9.62
CA SER A 65 -6.96 -3.45 -10.62
C SER A 65 -7.07 -2.50 -11.81
N SER A 66 -8.08 -1.63 -11.87
CA SER A 66 -8.23 -0.72 -13.00
C SER A 66 -7.48 0.58 -12.72
N ASP A 67 -6.20 0.56 -13.10
CA ASP A 67 -5.36 1.72 -13.40
C ASP A 67 -5.01 2.69 -12.26
N ALA A 68 -4.51 2.13 -11.16
CA ALA A 68 -3.49 2.84 -10.38
C ALA A 68 -2.13 2.41 -10.92
N ASN A 69 -1.66 3.03 -12.01
CA ASN A 69 -0.24 3.09 -12.33
C ASN A 69 0.45 4.05 -11.35
N MET A 70 0.20 3.87 -10.05
CA MET A 70 0.87 4.59 -8.98
C MET A 70 2.29 4.03 -8.97
N PRO A 71 3.31 4.82 -9.35
CA PRO A 71 4.65 4.28 -9.46
C PRO A 71 5.11 3.84 -8.07
N LEU A 72 5.58 2.59 -7.97
CA LEU A 72 6.18 2.01 -6.77
C LEU A 72 7.07 2.97 -5.96
N PRO A 73 7.93 3.82 -6.58
CA PRO A 73 8.71 4.81 -5.83
C PRO A 73 7.88 5.81 -5.02
N VAL A 74 6.68 6.19 -5.48
CA VAL A 74 5.83 7.15 -4.73
C VAL A 74 5.26 6.51 -3.46
N ILE A 75 4.83 5.25 -3.52
CA ILE A 75 4.33 4.53 -2.34
C ILE A 75 5.46 4.33 -1.33
N LEU A 76 6.66 3.95 -1.80
CA LEU A 76 7.83 3.83 -0.94
C LEU A 76 8.22 5.17 -0.30
N PHE A 77 8.17 6.27 -1.08
CA PHE A 77 8.43 7.61 -0.57
C PHE A 77 7.41 8.03 0.51
N LEU A 78 6.11 7.81 0.26
CA LEU A 78 5.05 8.07 1.25
C LEU A 78 5.23 7.24 2.52
N PHE A 79 5.61 5.97 2.38
CA PHE A 79 5.92 5.10 3.50
C PHE A 79 7.10 5.67 4.31
N ALA A 80 8.20 6.03 3.65
CA ALA A 80 9.37 6.64 4.28
C ALA A 80 9.03 7.97 5.01
N CYS A 81 8.24 8.85 4.38
CA CYS A 81 7.73 10.07 5.03
C CYS A 81 6.94 9.72 6.29
N THR A 82 6.10 8.69 6.24
CA THR A 82 5.28 8.26 7.39
C THR A 82 6.14 7.73 8.55
N PHE A 83 7.26 7.04 8.27
CA PHE A 83 8.25 6.67 9.29
C PHE A 83 9.00 7.89 9.84
N TYR A 84 9.34 8.86 8.99
CA TYR A 84 9.97 10.10 9.42
C TYR A 84 9.06 10.91 10.37
N PHE A 85 7.78 11.06 10.02
CA PHE A 85 6.79 11.71 10.89
C PHE A 85 6.61 10.98 12.23
N CYS A 86 6.66 9.64 12.23
CA CYS A 86 6.64 8.85 13.45
C CYS A 86 7.80 9.17 14.36
N SER A 87 9.01 9.17 13.81
CA SER A 87 10.23 9.45 14.56
C SER A 87 10.21 10.83 15.22
N GLN A 88 9.55 11.82 14.62
CA GLN A 88 9.43 13.17 15.19
C GLN A 88 8.34 13.28 16.25
N PHE A 89 7.23 12.53 16.11
CA PHE A 89 6.05 12.71 16.96
C PHE A 89 6.01 11.75 18.16
N ILE A 90 6.49 10.52 17.97
CA ILE A 90 6.58 9.48 19.01
C ILE A 90 8.05 9.44 19.44
N HIS A 91 8.48 10.42 20.23
CA HIS A 91 9.78 10.36 20.89
C HIS A 91 9.59 9.78 22.29
N HIS A 92 9.88 8.50 22.45
CA HIS A 92 9.64 7.82 23.73
C HIS A 92 10.74 8.06 24.77
N THR A 93 11.96 8.36 24.34
CA THR A 93 13.09 8.56 25.27
C THR A 93 14.17 9.38 24.58
N GLY A 94 14.85 10.27 25.30
CA GLY A 94 15.78 11.31 24.82
C GLY A 94 17.06 10.86 24.11
N VAL A 95 16.97 9.91 23.17
CA VAL A 95 18.02 9.57 22.21
C VAL A 95 17.46 9.83 20.82
N ARG A 96 18.12 10.72 20.07
CA ARG A 96 17.58 11.36 18.85
C ARG A 96 17.21 10.42 17.68
N HIS A 97 17.57 9.14 17.74
CA HIS A 97 17.31 8.16 16.68
C HIS A 97 17.09 6.78 17.29
N SER A 98 15.86 6.46 17.70
CA SER A 98 15.54 5.14 18.27
C SER A 98 14.94 4.23 17.20
N VAL A 99 15.59 3.09 16.96
CA VAL A 99 15.05 2.00 16.13
C VAL A 99 13.71 1.47 16.66
N ASP A 100 13.43 1.72 17.94
CA ASP A 100 12.21 1.31 18.62
C ASP A 100 10.94 1.97 18.05
N ASP A 101 11.01 3.24 17.63
CA ASP A 101 9.85 3.96 17.10
C ASP A 101 9.47 3.44 15.70
N VAL A 102 10.49 3.12 14.91
CA VAL A 102 10.32 2.48 13.60
C VAL A 102 9.82 1.04 13.76
N TYR A 103 10.36 0.31 14.73
CA TYR A 103 9.93 -1.05 15.09
C TYR A 103 8.44 -1.08 15.46
N PHE A 104 8.02 -0.19 16.37
CA PHE A 104 6.62 -0.06 16.77
C PHE A 104 5.69 0.19 15.58
N SER A 105 6.03 1.16 14.72
CA SER A 105 5.20 1.51 13.57
C SER A 105 5.15 0.39 12.53
N PHE A 106 6.27 -0.26 12.24
CA PHE A 106 6.28 -1.40 11.31
C PHE A 106 5.38 -2.54 11.80
N ILE A 107 5.50 -2.93 13.07
CA ILE A 107 4.73 -4.04 13.67
C ILE A 107 3.25 -3.70 13.80
N SER A 108 2.93 -2.44 14.05
CA SER A 108 1.55 -1.98 14.13
C SER A 108 0.91 -1.91 12.74
N PHE A 109 1.62 -1.41 11.73
CA PHE A 109 1.13 -1.30 10.35
C PHE A 109 0.96 -2.67 9.68
N THR A 110 1.88 -3.60 9.95
CA THR A 110 1.74 -5.00 9.53
C THR A 110 0.70 -5.76 10.36
N THR A 111 0.09 -5.11 11.35
CA THR A 111 -0.92 -5.67 12.25
C THR A 111 -0.45 -6.91 13.02
N VAL A 112 0.87 -7.06 13.21
CA VAL A 112 1.47 -8.12 14.04
C VAL A 112 1.20 -7.84 15.52
N GLY A 113 1.47 -6.61 15.96
CA GLY A 113 1.00 -6.07 17.25
C GLY A 113 1.46 -6.83 18.50
N PHE A 114 2.77 -7.06 18.69
CA PHE A 114 3.28 -7.73 19.90
C PHE A 114 2.96 -6.98 21.20
N GLY A 115 2.85 -5.65 21.16
CA GLY A 115 2.46 -4.82 22.30
C GLY A 115 3.56 -4.60 23.35
N ASP A 116 4.80 -4.93 23.02
CA ASP A 116 5.99 -4.75 23.87
C ASP A 116 6.46 -3.29 23.93
N LYS A 117 6.28 -2.54 22.84
CA LYS A 117 6.52 -1.10 22.75
C LYS A 117 5.20 -0.42 22.37
N VAL A 118 4.77 0.58 23.15
CA VAL A 118 3.54 1.35 22.90
C VAL A 118 3.78 2.82 23.26
N PRO A 119 3.36 3.79 22.43
CA PRO A 119 3.49 5.20 22.74
C PRO A 119 2.75 5.57 24.03
N VAL A 120 3.37 6.39 24.88
CA VAL A 120 2.67 6.91 26.07
C VAL A 120 1.65 7.95 25.62
N THR A 121 0.37 7.65 25.85
CA THR A 121 -0.75 8.51 25.47
C THR A 121 -1.38 9.14 26.71
N ASP A 122 -0.70 10.11 27.33
CA ASP A 122 -1.18 10.79 28.55
C ASP A 122 -2.46 11.62 28.33
N THR A 123 -2.73 11.99 27.08
CA THR A 123 -3.83 12.88 26.71
C THR A 123 -4.64 12.24 25.60
N LEU A 124 -5.97 12.39 25.68
CA LEU A 124 -6.90 11.90 24.64
C LEU A 124 -6.52 12.39 23.24
N ALA A 125 -6.00 13.62 23.13
CA ALA A 125 -5.49 14.16 21.88
C ALA A 125 -4.34 13.30 21.32
N LYS A 126 -3.30 13.00 22.12
CA LYS A 126 -2.18 12.13 21.70
C LYS A 126 -2.68 10.76 21.27
N LEU A 127 -3.61 10.17 22.03
CA LEU A 127 -4.23 8.88 21.69
C LEU A 127 -4.93 8.94 20.34
N CYS A 128 -5.76 9.95 20.12
CA CYS A 128 -6.47 10.15 18.85
C CYS A 128 -5.49 10.31 17.68
N PHE A 129 -4.45 11.13 17.84
CA PHE A 129 -3.40 11.29 16.83
C PHE A 129 -2.69 9.97 16.53
N THR A 130 -2.32 9.18 17.56
CA THR A 130 -1.72 7.86 17.38
C THR A 130 -2.66 6.90 16.64
N LEU A 131 -3.97 6.89 16.96
CA LEU A 131 -4.94 6.04 16.25
C LEU A 131 -5.13 6.45 14.80
N LEU A 132 -5.21 7.74 14.50
CA LEU A 132 -5.32 8.25 13.12
C LEU A 132 -4.05 7.94 12.32
N TYR A 133 -2.88 8.07 12.94
CA TYR A 133 -1.60 7.68 12.36
C TYR A 133 -1.56 6.19 12.02
N LEU A 134 -1.96 5.33 12.95
CA LEU A 134 -2.04 3.88 12.73
C LEU A 134 -3.04 3.53 11.62
N ALA A 135 -4.21 4.16 11.61
CA ALA A 135 -5.21 3.97 10.56
C ALA A 135 -4.64 4.35 9.18
N TRP A 136 -3.94 5.48 9.08
CA TRP A 136 -3.26 5.91 7.86
C TRP A 136 -2.19 4.91 7.39
N GLY A 137 -1.36 4.41 8.30
CA GLY A 137 -0.33 3.43 7.98
C GLY A 137 -0.89 2.08 7.50
N ILE A 138 -2.01 1.62 8.05
CA ILE A 138 -2.71 0.42 7.58
C ILE A 138 -3.25 0.62 6.15
N MET A 139 -3.72 1.83 5.82
CA MET A 139 -4.13 2.17 4.44
C MET A 139 -2.93 2.09 3.47
N LEU A 140 -1.78 2.67 3.85
CA LEU A 140 -0.55 2.61 3.05
C LEU A 140 -0.06 1.17 2.87
N THR A 141 -0.13 0.35 3.92
CA THR A 141 0.27 -1.06 3.89
C THR A 141 -0.62 -1.87 2.95
N THR A 142 -1.93 -1.58 2.93
CA THR A 142 -2.88 -2.18 1.98
C THR A 142 -2.51 -1.83 0.53
N ALA A 143 -2.13 -0.58 0.26
CA ALA A 143 -1.68 -0.14 -1.07
C ALA A 143 -0.37 -0.85 -1.48
N LEU A 144 0.60 -0.98 -0.57
CA LEU A 144 1.83 -1.73 -0.79
C LEU A 144 1.54 -3.18 -1.15
N PHE A 145 0.64 -3.84 -0.40
CA PHE A 145 0.25 -5.23 -0.68
C PHE A 145 -0.45 -5.39 -2.04
N SER A 146 -1.28 -4.42 -2.44
CA SER A 146 -1.90 -4.42 -3.77
C SER A 146 -0.86 -4.42 -4.90
N VAL A 147 0.20 -3.62 -4.75
CA VAL A 147 1.31 -3.56 -5.69
C VAL A 147 2.13 -4.84 -5.66
N LEU A 148 2.50 -5.35 -4.49
CA LEU A 148 3.20 -6.63 -4.34
C LEU A 148 2.46 -7.77 -5.05
N ASN A 149 1.14 -7.84 -4.89
CA ASN A 149 0.31 -8.83 -5.58
C ASN A 149 0.33 -8.68 -7.12
N LYS A 150 0.40 -7.45 -7.65
CA LYS A 150 0.59 -7.23 -9.10
C LYS A 150 1.94 -7.77 -9.56
N TYR A 151 3.01 -7.51 -8.80
CA TYR A 151 4.35 -8.03 -9.10
C TYR A 151 4.37 -9.56 -9.04
N LEU A 152 3.81 -10.17 -7.99
CA LEU A 152 3.72 -11.63 -7.86
C LEU A 152 2.97 -12.26 -9.04
N ARG A 153 1.83 -11.67 -9.45
CA ARG A 153 1.09 -12.15 -10.64
C ARG A 153 1.90 -12.03 -11.91
N LYS A 154 2.63 -10.93 -12.09
CA LYS A 154 3.50 -10.73 -13.27
C LYS A 154 4.62 -11.76 -13.31
N VAL A 155 5.30 -11.99 -12.19
CA VAL A 155 6.36 -13.00 -12.07
C VAL A 155 5.79 -14.39 -12.35
N ASN A 156 4.65 -14.74 -11.77
CA ASN A 156 4.00 -16.02 -12.02
C ASN A 156 3.60 -16.20 -13.50
N SER A 157 3.04 -15.16 -14.15
CA SER A 157 2.71 -15.21 -15.57
C SER A 157 3.94 -15.33 -16.46
N LEU A 158 5.03 -14.63 -16.15
CA LEU A 158 6.29 -14.73 -16.89
C LEU A 158 6.92 -16.11 -16.71
N TYR A 159 6.86 -16.67 -15.51
CA TYR A 159 7.32 -18.02 -15.21
C TYR A 159 6.57 -19.06 -16.06
N ILE A 160 5.24 -18.97 -16.13
CA ILE A 160 4.41 -19.87 -16.96
C ILE A 160 4.76 -19.73 -18.45
N LEU A 161 4.92 -18.50 -18.97
CA LEU A 161 5.28 -18.28 -20.37
C LEU A 161 6.68 -18.83 -20.70
N ALA A 162 7.67 -18.61 -19.83
CA ALA A 162 9.01 -19.15 -20.01
C ALA A 162 9.00 -20.69 -20.03
N HIS A 163 8.21 -21.31 -19.15
CA HIS A 163 8.06 -22.76 -19.11
C HIS A 163 7.32 -23.31 -20.34
N CYS A 164 6.27 -22.63 -20.79
CA CYS A 164 5.52 -22.98 -22.00
C CYS A 164 6.40 -22.87 -23.26
N GLN A 165 7.22 -21.82 -23.38
CA GLN A 165 8.13 -21.62 -24.51
C GLN A 165 9.24 -22.69 -24.53
N ALA A 166 9.77 -23.09 -23.37
CA ALA A 166 10.70 -24.20 -23.27
C ALA A 166 10.06 -25.55 -23.67
N GLY A 167 8.81 -25.79 -23.29
CA GLY A 167 8.03 -26.95 -23.73
C GLY A 167 7.81 -26.96 -25.25
N LEU A 168 7.39 -25.82 -25.82
CA LEU A 168 7.13 -25.67 -27.26
C LEU A 168 8.40 -25.83 -28.10
N SER A 169 9.53 -25.28 -27.64
CA SER A 169 10.83 -25.47 -28.30
C SER A 169 11.27 -26.95 -28.31
N ASN A 170 10.98 -27.70 -27.25
CA ASN A 170 11.31 -29.13 -27.18
C ASN A 170 10.40 -29.99 -28.07
N VAL A 171 9.14 -29.57 -28.31
CA VAL A 171 8.24 -30.22 -29.26
C VAL A 171 8.65 -29.91 -30.70
N LEU A 172 8.90 -28.65 -31.04
CA LEU A 172 9.36 -28.24 -32.38
C LEU A 172 10.69 -28.87 -32.80
N LEU A 173 11.60 -29.14 -31.84
CA LEU A 173 12.86 -29.84 -32.12
C LEU A 173 12.71 -31.37 -32.29
N ARG A 174 11.57 -31.97 -31.91
CA ARG A 174 11.31 -33.41 -32.13
C ARG A 174 10.70 -33.73 -33.50
N ASP A 175 10.17 -32.73 -34.21
CA ASP A 175 9.46 -32.95 -35.49
C ASP A 175 10.24 -32.53 -36.77
N PRO A 176 11.56 -32.75 -36.95
CA PRO A 176 12.19 -32.50 -38.25
C PRO A 176 12.17 -33.69 -39.24
N LEU A 177 11.58 -34.86 -38.92
CA LEU A 177 11.60 -36.01 -39.83
C LEU A 177 10.34 -36.90 -39.74
N SER A 178 9.25 -36.44 -40.36
CA SER A 178 8.22 -37.34 -40.91
C SER A 178 7.80 -36.83 -42.29
N GLY A 179 8.78 -36.74 -43.18
CA GLY A 179 8.59 -36.64 -44.63
C GLY A 179 8.92 -37.98 -45.27
#